data_AF-A0A662DS16-F1
#
_entry.id   AF-A0A662DS16-F1
#
_cell.length_a   1.000
_cell.length_b   1.000
_cell.length_c   1.000
_cell.angle_alpha   90.00
_cell.angle_beta   90.00
_cell.angle_gamma   90.00
#
_symmetry.space_group_name_H-M   'P 1'
#
loop_
_entity.id
_entity.type
_entity.pdbx_description
1 polymer ?
#
loop_
_entity_poly.entity_id
_entity_poly.type
_entity_poly.pdbx_seq_one_letter_code
_entity_poly.pdbx_strand_id
1 'polypeptide(L)'
;GEGEEMALKRAQAYIDAGADGIMIHSKANTPDEIFSFCEKYKKFKYKVPLIAVPSTYSSVTEDQLVEKGINIVIYANHLLRSAYPAMVKTAETILQHNRALEADENCLPIKEIISLI
;
A
#
# COMPACT_ATOMS: atom_id res chain seq x y z
N GLY A 1 5.64 -1.61 18.99
CA GLY A 1 4.17 -1.67 19.12
C GLY A 1 3.80 -2.46 20.35
N GLU A 2 2.51 -2.67 20.62
CA GLU A 2 1.99 -3.47 21.76
C GLU A 2 2.06 -5.00 21.52
N GLY A 3 2.65 -5.44 20.40
CA GLY A 3 2.83 -6.84 20.05
C GLY A 3 1.62 -7.46 19.33
N GLU A 4 1.84 -8.65 18.78
CA GLU A 4 0.86 -9.39 17.98
C GLU A 4 -0.36 -9.85 18.81
N GLU A 5 -0.15 -10.24 20.07
CA GLU A 5 -1.25 -10.67 20.94
C GLU A 5 -2.29 -9.55 21.14
N MET A 6 -1.83 -8.32 21.32
CA MET A 6 -2.72 -7.16 21.41
C MET A 6 -3.40 -6.85 20.08
N ALA A 7 -2.72 -7.05 18.95
CA ALA A 7 -3.34 -6.91 17.63
C ALA A 7 -4.49 -7.90 17.44
N LEU A 8 -4.33 -9.16 17.85
CA LEU A 8 -5.37 -10.19 17.77
C LEU A 8 -6.55 -9.88 18.71
N LYS A 9 -6.28 -9.46 19.96
CA LYS A 9 -7.32 -9.04 20.90
C LYS A 9 -8.15 -7.89 20.34
N ARG A 10 -7.50 -6.88 19.75
CA ARG A 10 -8.17 -5.75 19.10
C ARG A 10 -8.98 -6.19 17.88
N ALA A 11 -8.40 -7.04 17.03
CA ALA A 11 -9.11 -7.56 15.86
C ALA A 11 -10.40 -8.29 16.25
N GLN A 12 -10.36 -9.16 17.28
CA GLN A 12 -11.56 -9.83 17.76
C GLN A 12 -12.60 -8.84 18.31
N ALA A 13 -12.18 -7.88 19.14
CA ALA A 13 -13.08 -6.87 19.69
C ALA A 13 -13.74 -5.99 18.60
N TYR A 14 -13.01 -5.65 17.54
CA TYR A 14 -13.55 -4.87 16.42
C TYR A 14 -14.54 -5.68 15.59
N ILE A 15 -14.26 -6.97 15.39
CA ILE A 15 -15.18 -7.90 14.72
C ILE A 15 -16.47 -8.05 15.52
N ASP A 16 -16.37 -8.26 16.84
CA ASP A 16 -17.53 -8.40 17.73
C ASP A 16 -18.37 -7.11 17.79
N ALA A 17 -17.72 -5.95 17.58
CA ALA A 17 -18.39 -4.66 17.45
C ALA A 17 -19.01 -4.39 16.06
N GLY A 18 -18.85 -5.32 15.10
CA GLY A 18 -19.47 -5.24 13.77
C GLY A 18 -18.58 -4.69 12.65
N ALA A 19 -17.24 -4.73 12.79
CA ALA A 19 -16.35 -4.34 11.71
C ALA A 19 -16.43 -5.31 10.51
N ASP A 20 -16.57 -4.78 9.29
CA ASP A 20 -16.64 -5.54 8.03
C ASP A 20 -15.28 -5.96 7.46
N GLY A 21 -14.19 -5.51 8.07
CA GLY A 21 -12.83 -5.80 7.61
C GLY A 21 -11.81 -5.43 8.67
N ILE A 22 -10.70 -6.17 8.71
CA ILE A 22 -9.57 -5.88 9.59
C ILE A 22 -8.35 -5.55 8.74
N MET A 23 -7.89 -4.30 8.84
CA MET A 23 -6.63 -3.89 8.24
C MET A 23 -5.49 -4.10 9.24
N ILE A 24 -4.56 -4.99 8.88
CA ILE A 24 -3.35 -5.22 9.66
C ILE A 24 -2.17 -4.49 9.01
N HIS A 25 -1.37 -3.83 9.84
CA HIS A 25 -0.24 -3.04 9.38
C HIS A 25 0.99 -3.30 10.25
N SER A 26 2.15 -3.37 9.61
CA SER A 26 3.45 -3.46 10.24
C SER A 26 4.38 -2.44 9.60
N LYS A 27 5.32 -1.93 10.40
CA LYS A 27 6.42 -1.07 9.93
C LYS A 27 7.68 -1.89 9.64
N ALA A 28 7.66 -3.20 9.87
CA ALA A 28 8.78 -4.07 9.56
C ALA A 28 9.00 -4.16 8.04
N ASN A 29 10.25 -4.36 7.65
CA ASN A 29 10.62 -4.55 6.24
C ASN A 29 10.41 -6.00 5.76
N THR A 30 10.06 -6.90 6.67
CA THR A 30 9.74 -8.31 6.38
C THR A 30 8.27 -8.59 6.70
N PRO A 31 7.66 -9.59 6.04
CA PRO A 31 6.25 -9.90 6.24
C PRO A 31 5.97 -10.79 7.46
N ASP A 32 7.00 -11.18 8.21
CA ASP A 32 6.90 -12.21 9.26
C ASP A 32 5.82 -11.89 10.29
N GLU A 33 5.73 -10.63 10.73
CA GLU A 33 4.70 -10.17 11.67
C GLU A 33 3.28 -10.31 11.08
N ILE A 34 3.12 -9.96 9.80
CA ILE A 34 1.82 -10.03 9.11
C ILE A 34 1.42 -11.48 8.90
N PHE A 35 2.35 -12.33 8.45
CA PHE A 35 2.10 -13.74 8.21
C PHE A 35 1.77 -14.48 9.50
N SER A 36 2.51 -14.20 10.57
CA SER A 36 2.22 -14.75 11.90
C SER A 36 0.82 -14.34 12.39
N PHE A 37 0.46 -13.06 12.22
CA PHE A 37 -0.88 -12.57 12.56
C PHE A 37 -1.95 -13.32 11.77
N CYS A 38 -1.75 -13.49 10.45
CA CYS A 38 -2.69 -14.20 9.58
C CYS A 38 -2.91 -15.66 10.01
N GLU A 39 -1.84 -16.40 10.36
CA GLU A 39 -1.97 -17.79 10.81
C GLU A 39 -2.76 -17.90 12.13
N LYS A 40 -2.64 -16.93 13.03
CA LYS A 40 -3.42 -16.90 14.27
C LYS A 40 -4.85 -16.44 14.02
N TYR A 41 -5.05 -15.45 13.14
CA TYR A 41 -6.36 -14.94 12.75
C TYR A 41 -7.24 -16.03 12.11
N LYS A 42 -6.66 -16.95 11.34
CA LYS A 42 -7.38 -18.10 10.74
C LYS A 42 -8.18 -18.92 11.77
N LYS A 43 -7.73 -18.94 13.03
CA LYS A 43 -8.34 -19.68 14.16
C LYS A 43 -9.58 -18.99 14.75
N PHE A 44 -9.90 -17.77 14.34
CA PHE A 44 -11.10 -17.08 14.81
C PHE A 44 -12.35 -17.79 14.28
N LYS A 45 -13.37 -17.91 15.13
CA LYS A 45 -14.65 -18.57 14.79
C LYS A 45 -15.42 -17.78 13.75
N TYR A 46 -15.47 -16.46 13.91
CA TYR A 46 -16.06 -15.53 12.96
C TYR A 46 -14.96 -14.60 12.43
N LYS A 47 -14.92 -14.43 11.12
CA LYS A 47 -13.86 -13.70 10.40
C LYS A 47 -14.49 -12.76 9.41
N VAL A 48 -13.79 -11.67 9.17
CA VAL A 48 -14.09 -10.69 8.13
C VAL A 48 -12.87 -10.54 7.23
N PRO A 49 -13.00 -9.98 6.01
CA PRO A 49 -11.88 -9.76 5.12
C PRO A 49 -10.66 -9.13 5.80
N LEU A 50 -9.49 -9.74 5.59
CA LEU A 50 -8.21 -9.16 6.00
C LEU A 50 -7.65 -8.24 4.91
N ILE A 51 -7.16 -7.10 5.33
CA ILE A 51 -6.61 -6.05 4.46
C ILE A 51 -5.13 -5.83 4.81
N ALA A 52 -4.25 -5.90 3.81
CA ALA A 52 -2.82 -5.65 3.97
C ALA A 52 -2.37 -4.39 3.20
N VAL A 53 -1.33 -3.74 3.72
CA VAL A 53 -0.68 -2.56 3.11
C VAL A 53 0.83 -2.82 3.04
N PRO A 54 1.35 -3.45 1.96
CA PRO A 54 2.74 -3.91 1.87
C PRO A 54 3.74 -2.81 1.51
N SER A 55 3.59 -1.60 2.09
CA SER A 55 4.48 -0.48 1.77
C SER A 55 5.92 -0.66 2.26
N THR A 56 6.13 -1.35 3.39
CA THR A 56 7.47 -1.60 3.97
C THR A 56 8.01 -3.01 3.65
N TYR A 57 7.12 -4.00 3.45
CA TYR A 57 7.46 -5.38 3.08
C TYR A 57 7.08 -5.67 1.62
N SER A 58 7.47 -4.77 0.72
CA SER A 58 7.07 -4.76 -0.70
C SER A 58 7.67 -5.87 -1.56
N SER A 59 8.55 -6.71 -1.01
CA SER A 59 9.08 -7.90 -1.68
C SER A 59 8.07 -9.05 -1.79
N VAL A 60 6.96 -8.98 -1.05
CA VAL A 60 5.92 -10.02 -1.03
C VAL A 60 4.96 -9.84 -2.20
N THR A 61 4.66 -10.93 -2.89
CA THR A 61 3.69 -10.95 -3.99
C THR A 61 2.25 -11.03 -3.47
N GLU A 62 1.29 -10.63 -4.30
CA GLU A 62 -0.14 -10.78 -3.99
C GLU A 62 -0.50 -12.26 -3.76
N ASP A 63 0.05 -13.19 -4.55
CA ASP A 63 -0.17 -14.62 -4.39
C ASP A 63 0.24 -15.11 -2.98
N GLN A 64 1.40 -14.66 -2.48
CA GLN A 64 1.85 -14.99 -1.14
C GLN A 64 0.92 -14.40 -0.06
N LEU A 65 0.39 -13.19 -0.26
CA LEU A 65 -0.58 -12.59 0.66
C LEU A 65 -1.91 -13.36 0.66
N VAL A 66 -2.38 -13.76 -0.53
CA VAL A 66 -3.60 -14.57 -0.72
C VAL A 66 -3.46 -15.93 -0.04
N GLU A 67 -2.32 -16.62 -0.21
CA GLU A 67 -2.03 -17.89 0.49
C GLU A 67 -2.09 -17.76 2.02
N LYS A 68 -1.75 -16.57 2.54
CA LYS A 68 -1.85 -16.25 3.97
C LYS A 68 -3.25 -15.86 4.41
N GLY A 69 -4.20 -15.69 3.50
CA GLY A 69 -5.60 -15.38 3.79
C GLY A 69 -5.91 -13.88 3.81
N ILE A 70 -5.05 -13.05 3.21
CA ILE A 70 -5.37 -11.65 2.91
C ILE A 70 -6.37 -11.60 1.75
N ASN A 71 -7.38 -10.75 1.88
CA ASN A 71 -8.44 -10.60 0.88
C ASN A 71 -8.30 -9.32 0.05
N ILE A 72 -7.71 -8.27 0.63
CA ILE A 72 -7.54 -6.97 -0.01
C ILE A 72 -6.11 -6.49 0.19
N VAL A 73 -5.47 -6.04 -0.88
CA VAL A 73 -4.12 -5.45 -0.85
C VAL A 73 -4.23 -3.98 -1.25
N ILE A 74 -3.64 -3.09 -0.45
CA ILE A 74 -3.63 -1.65 -0.69
C ILE A 74 -2.20 -1.18 -0.95
N TYR A 75 -1.94 -0.73 -2.19
CA TYR A 75 -0.72 0.00 -2.54
C TYR A 75 -0.84 1.48 -2.20
N ALA A 76 -0.69 1.81 -0.92
CA ALA A 76 -1.15 3.09 -0.35
C ALA A 76 -0.61 4.37 -1.01
N ASN A 77 0.67 4.43 -1.41
CA ASN A 77 1.30 5.70 -1.82
C ASN A 77 2.31 5.56 -2.97
N HIS A 78 2.31 4.44 -3.68
CA HIS A 78 3.31 4.16 -4.73
C HIS A 78 3.18 5.13 -5.91
N LEU A 79 1.94 5.46 -6.32
CA LEU A 79 1.71 6.40 -7.42
C LEU A 79 2.23 7.80 -7.10
N LEU A 80 1.93 8.32 -5.91
CA LEU A 80 2.45 9.62 -5.46
C LEU A 80 3.98 9.62 -5.36
N ARG A 81 4.56 8.57 -4.77
CA ARG A 81 6.02 8.41 -4.64
C ARG A 81 6.70 8.24 -6.00
N SER A 82 6.02 7.71 -7.01
CA SER A 82 6.53 7.59 -8.38
C SER A 82 6.42 8.91 -9.16
N ALA A 83 5.35 9.68 -8.94
CA ALA A 83 5.15 10.97 -9.57
C ALA A 83 6.14 12.01 -9.04
N TYR A 84 6.48 11.97 -7.75
CA TYR A 84 7.31 13.01 -7.12
C TYR A 84 8.70 13.17 -7.76
N PRO A 85 9.51 12.11 -7.97
CA PRO A 85 10.78 12.22 -8.70
C PRO A 85 10.63 12.75 -10.12
N ALA A 86 9.56 12.35 -10.84
CA ALA A 86 9.30 12.84 -12.19
C ALA A 86 8.97 14.34 -12.20
N MET A 87 8.16 14.80 -11.24
CA MET A 87 7.84 16.22 -11.07
C MET A 87 9.08 17.04 -10.70
N VAL A 88 9.93 16.55 -9.80
CA VAL A 88 11.20 17.21 -9.43
C VAL A 88 12.11 17.34 -10.65
N LYS A 89 12.33 16.24 -11.38
CA LYS A 89 13.16 16.24 -12.59
C LYS A 89 12.64 17.23 -13.65
N THR A 90 11.32 17.28 -13.83
CA THR A 90 10.66 18.21 -14.77
C THR A 90 10.93 19.66 -14.36
N ALA A 91 10.74 19.99 -13.07
CA ALA A 91 10.98 21.33 -12.55
C ALA A 91 12.46 21.75 -12.63
N GLU A 92 13.39 20.86 -12.28
CA GLU A 92 14.83 21.09 -12.39
C GLU A 92 15.26 21.33 -13.85
N THR A 93 14.70 20.56 -14.79
CA THR A 93 14.96 20.70 -16.23
C THR A 93 14.50 22.07 -16.74
N ILE A 94 13.30 22.50 -16.35
CA ILE A 94 12.77 23.82 -16.71
C ILE A 94 13.67 24.93 -16.15
N LEU A 95 14.06 24.81 -14.88
CA LEU A 95 14.91 25.79 -14.21
C LEU A 95 16.29 25.89 -14.88
N GLN A 96 16.90 24.75 -15.23
CA GLN A 96 18.21 24.70 -15.89
C GLN A 96 18.20 25.38 -17.27
N HIS A 97 17.15 25.17 -18.07
CA HIS A 97 17.08 25.65 -19.45
C HIS A 97 16.34 26.98 -19.61
N ASN A 98 15.72 27.49 -18.54
CA ASN A 98 14.83 28.66 -18.56
C ASN A 98 13.67 28.55 -19.58
N ARG A 99 13.29 27.32 -19.94
CA ARG A 99 12.19 26.97 -20.85
C ARG A 99 11.81 25.50 -20.65
N ALA A 100 10.68 25.07 -21.21
CA ALA A 100 10.14 23.72 -20.99
C ALA A 100 10.41 22.68 -22.09
N LEU A 101 11.10 23.03 -23.20
CA LEU A 101 11.23 22.12 -24.35
C LEU A 101 11.87 20.77 -23.97
N GLU A 102 12.93 20.80 -23.18
CA GLU A 102 13.64 19.60 -22.71
C GLU A 102 12.83 18.81 -21.66
N ALA A 103 11.88 19.47 -21.01
CA ALA A 103 11.03 18.85 -19.99
C ALA A 103 9.87 18.04 -20.62
N ASP A 104 9.48 18.34 -21.87
CA ASP A 104 8.41 17.66 -22.60
C ASP A 104 8.63 16.13 -22.67
N GLU A 105 9.88 15.65 -22.69
CA GLU A 105 10.21 14.21 -22.67
C GLU A 105 9.72 13.48 -21.41
N ASN A 106 9.49 14.21 -20.31
CA ASN A 106 8.99 13.64 -19.05
C ASN A 106 7.46 13.79 -18.90
N CYS A 107 6.79 14.40 -19.88
CA CYS A 107 5.37 14.72 -19.83
C CYS A 107 4.57 13.86 -20.82
N LEU A 108 3.31 13.61 -20.49
CA LEU A 108 2.36 13.11 -21.48
C LEU A 108 2.14 14.17 -22.57
N PRO A 109 1.93 13.76 -23.84
CA PRO A 109 1.55 14.69 -24.89
C PRO A 109 0.32 15.51 -24.51
N ILE A 110 0.30 16.80 -24.88
CA ILE A 110 -0.81 17.72 -24.58
C ILE A 110 -2.17 17.17 -25.04
N LYS A 111 -2.21 16.43 -26.15
CA LYS A 111 -3.45 15.82 -26.64
C LYS A 111 -3.98 14.72 -25.70
N GLU A 112 -3.09 13.92 -25.13
CA GLU A 112 -3.47 12.83 -24.22
C GLU A 112 -3.96 13.38 -22.88
N ILE A 113 -3.27 14.37 -22.31
CA ILE A 113 -3.68 14.95 -21.02
C ILE A 113 -5.04 15.66 -21.10
N ILE A 114 -5.34 16.33 -22.22
CA ILE A 114 -6.66 16.98 -22.44
C ILE A 114 -7.77 15.92 -22.49
N SER A 115 -7.51 14.72 -23.01
CA SER A 115 -8.52 13.66 -23.09
C SER A 115 -8.89 13.04 -21.74
N LEU A 116 -8.11 13.30 -20.69
CA LEU A 116 -8.35 12.82 -19.33
C LEU A 116 -9.23 13.77 -18.48
N ILE A 117 -9.61 14.93 -19.03
CA ILE A 117 -10.44 15.98 -18.40
C ILE A 117 -11.82 15.99 -19.05
#